data_AF-A0A1A8J146-F1
#
_entry.id   AF-A0A1A8J146-F1
#
_cell.length_a   1.000
_cell.length_b   1.000
_cell.length_c   1.000
_cell.angle_alpha   90.00
_cell.angle_beta   90.00
_cell.angle_gamma   90.00
#
_symmetry.space_group_name_H-M   'P 1'
#
loop_
_entity.id
_entity.type
_entity.pdbx_description
1 polymer ?
#
loop_
_entity_poly.entity_id
_entity_poly.type
_entity_poly.pdbx_seq_one_letter_code
_entity_poly.pdbx_strand_id
1 'polypeptide(L)'
;FFFYSTCLNILDNVAPLEAVRYNKKKNLEPWLNETTRACRRECRRAERKWKKDKLHVSLLALRDCLVLLTKQAKSEFMCNLVS
;
A
#
# COMPACT_ATOMS: atom_id res chain seq x y z
N PHE A 1 21.31 10.27 39.21
CA PHE A 1 21.73 9.37 38.11
C PHE A 1 21.07 7.99 38.13
N PHE A 2 20.73 7.40 39.29
CA PHE A 2 20.09 6.07 39.38
C PHE A 2 18.67 6.02 38.79
N PHE A 3 17.84 7.03 39.04
CA PHE A 3 16.44 7.05 38.58
C PHE A 3 16.32 6.94 37.05
N TYR A 4 17.16 7.68 36.32
CA TYR A 4 17.14 7.66 34.85
C TYR A 4 17.48 6.28 34.29
N SER A 5 18.52 5.63 34.82
CA SER A 5 18.89 4.27 34.38
C SER A 5 17.81 3.23 34.70
N THR A 6 17.13 3.36 35.84
CA THR A 6 16.05 2.44 36.22
C THR A 6 14.84 2.62 35.31
N CYS A 7 14.43 3.87 35.04
CA CYS A 7 13.34 4.14 34.11
C CYS A 7 13.64 3.66 32.69
N LEU A 8 14.87 3.86 32.20
CA LEU A 8 15.30 3.38 30.88
C LEU A 8 15.24 1.85 30.81
N ASN A 9 15.73 1.15 31.84
CA ASN A 9 15.73 -0.32 31.87
C ASN A 9 14.31 -0.91 31.95
N ILE A 10 13.41 -0.28 32.71
CA ILE A 10 11.99 -0.66 32.74
C ILE A 10 11.35 -0.43 31.37
N LEU A 11 11.64 0.71 30.75
CA LEU A 11 11.11 1.04 29.42
C LEU A 11 11.59 0.03 28.38
N ASP A 12 12.88 -0.31 28.36
CA ASP A 12 13.45 -1.30 27.46
C ASP A 12 12.94 -2.74 27.72
N ASN A 13 12.57 -3.07 28.97
CA ASN A 13 11.97 -4.37 29.31
C ASN A 13 10.48 -4.47 28.92
N VAL A 14 9.70 -3.44 29.23
CA VAL A 14 8.25 -3.44 29.03
C VAL A 14 7.88 -3.12 27.57
N ALA A 15 8.66 -2.25 26.94
CA ALA A 15 8.46 -1.80 25.58
C ALA A 15 9.83 -1.71 24.89
N PRO A 16 10.50 -2.86 24.66
CA PRO A 16 11.75 -2.87 23.92
C PRO A 16 11.51 -2.13 22.61
N LEU A 17 12.37 -1.17 22.31
CA LEU A 17 12.41 -0.57 20.99
C LEU A 17 12.91 -1.64 20.03
N GLU A 18 12.01 -2.52 19.62
CA GLU A 18 12.11 -3.28 18.40
C GLU A 18 12.32 -2.21 17.34
N ALA A 19 13.58 -2.00 16.93
CA ALA A 19 13.88 -1.27 15.73
C ALA A 19 13.10 -2.01 14.68
N VAL A 20 11.90 -1.50 14.37
CA VAL A 20 10.93 -2.14 13.50
C VAL A 20 11.75 -2.46 12.29
N ARG A 21 12.15 -3.73 12.20
CA ARG A 21 12.79 -4.20 11.00
C ARG A 21 11.63 -4.02 10.08
N TYR A 22 11.70 -2.96 9.28
CA TYR A 22 11.04 -2.87 8.00
C TYR A 22 11.69 -4.01 7.21
N ASN A 23 11.37 -5.23 7.64
CA ASN A 23 11.36 -6.41 6.87
C ASN A 23 10.45 -5.95 5.75
N LYS A 24 11.10 -5.42 4.71
CA LYS A 24 10.89 -5.78 3.34
C LYS A 24 10.60 -7.28 3.34
N LYS A 25 9.41 -7.66 3.80
CA LYS A 25 8.79 -8.93 3.47
C LYS A 25 8.56 -8.77 1.98
N LYS A 26 9.64 -9.03 1.26
CA LYS A 26 9.68 -9.28 -0.17
C LYS A 26 8.53 -10.25 -0.37
N ASN A 27 7.49 -9.78 -1.06
CA ASN A 27 6.43 -10.59 -1.62
C ASN A 27 5.59 -11.40 -0.61
N LEU A 28 4.82 -10.73 0.25
CA LEU A 28 3.68 -11.43 0.89
C LEU A 28 2.58 -11.75 -0.14
N GLU A 29 2.55 -11.07 -1.27
CA GLU A 29 1.51 -11.24 -2.29
C GLU A 29 2.13 -10.98 -3.68
N PRO A 30 2.39 -12.01 -4.50
CA PRO A 30 2.88 -11.86 -5.87
C PRO A 30 1.98 -10.99 -6.76
N TRP A 31 0.69 -10.93 -6.43
CA TRP A 31 -0.30 -10.08 -7.07
C TRP A 31 -0.32 -8.63 -6.56
N LEU A 32 0.41 -8.32 -5.48
CA LEU A 32 0.50 -6.99 -4.87
C LEU A 32 1.88 -6.36 -5.12
N ASN A 33 2.22 -6.23 -6.39
CA ASN A 33 3.38 -5.50 -6.87
C ASN A 33 3.17 -3.97 -6.84
N GLU A 34 4.26 -3.25 -7.09
CA GLU A 34 4.25 -1.79 -7.06
C GLU A 34 3.40 -1.19 -8.20
N THR A 35 3.32 -1.87 -9.33
CA THR A 35 2.47 -1.51 -10.49
C THR A 35 0.99 -1.53 -10.11
N THR A 36 0.48 -2.65 -9.56
CA THR A 36 -0.88 -2.77 -9.05
C THR A 36 -1.13 -1.78 -7.90
N ARG A 37 -0.15 -1.54 -7.01
CA ARG A 37 -0.26 -0.50 -5.97
C ARG A 37 -0.40 0.91 -6.55
N ALA A 38 0.38 1.26 -7.56
CA ALA A 38 0.32 2.57 -8.22
C ALA A 38 -1.05 2.76 -8.89
N CYS A 39 -1.53 1.78 -9.65
CA CYS A 39 -2.85 1.84 -10.28
C CYS A 39 -3.98 2.02 -9.24
N ARG A 40 -3.93 1.31 -8.10
CA ARG A 40 -4.91 1.47 -7.01
C ARG A 40 -4.87 2.88 -6.40
N ARG A 41 -3.68 3.49 -6.28
CA ARG A 41 -3.56 4.87 -5.77
C ARG A 41 -4.23 5.86 -6.73
N GLU A 42 -4.03 5.70 -8.04
CA GLU A 42 -4.69 6.54 -9.05
C GLU A 42 -6.21 6.36 -9.03
N CYS A 43 -6.71 5.13 -8.95
CA CYS A 43 -8.15 4.88 -8.80
C CYS A 43 -8.73 5.63 -7.59
N ARG A 44 -8.08 5.55 -6.42
CA ARG A 44 -8.52 6.27 -5.20
C ARG A 44 -8.41 7.80 -5.32
N ARG A 45 -7.49 8.32 -6.13
CA ARG A 45 -7.39 9.76 -6.41
C ARG A 45 -8.55 10.21 -7.29
N ALA A 46 -8.82 9.48 -8.38
CA ALA A 46 -9.94 9.73 -9.28
C ALA A 46 -11.29 9.62 -8.55
N GLU A 47 -11.45 8.61 -7.69
CA GLU A 47 -12.66 8.42 -6.89
C GLU A 47 -12.91 9.58 -5.92
N ARG A 48 -11.87 10.02 -5.18
CA ARG A 48 -11.99 11.18 -4.29
C ARG A 48 -12.32 12.45 -5.06
N LYS A 49 -11.74 12.63 -6.25
CA LYS A 49 -12.04 13.75 -7.14
C LYS A 49 -13.51 13.71 -7.58
N TRP A 50 -13.99 12.57 -8.08
CA TRP A 50 -15.38 12.40 -8.47
C TRP A 50 -16.36 12.61 -7.30
N LYS A 51 -16.05 12.10 -6.11
CA LYS A 51 -16.87 12.35 -4.91
C LYS A 51 -16.96 13.84 -4.55
N LYS A 52 -15.90 14.60 -4.82
CA LYS A 52 -15.84 16.05 -4.57
C LYS A 52 -16.57 16.85 -5.64
N ASP A 53 -16.31 16.58 -6.91
CA ASP A 53 -16.81 17.40 -8.02
C ASP A 53 -18.13 16.91 -8.63
N LYS A 54 -18.45 15.61 -8.48
CA LYS A 54 -19.60 14.91 -9.07
C LYS A 54 -19.73 15.09 -10.59
N LEU A 55 -18.62 15.36 -11.27
CA LEU A 55 -18.61 15.59 -12.72
C LEU A 55 -18.55 14.29 -13.51
N HIS A 56 -19.23 14.25 -14.65
CA HIS A 56 -19.21 13.09 -15.55
C HIS A 56 -17.81 12.79 -16.08
N VAL A 57 -17.00 13.81 -16.38
CA VAL A 57 -15.61 13.64 -16.82
C VAL A 57 -14.76 12.95 -15.75
N SER A 58 -14.98 13.28 -14.47
CA SER A 58 -14.28 12.62 -13.34
C SER A 58 -14.75 11.18 -13.13
N LEU A 59 -16.03 10.89 -13.42
CA LEU A 59 -16.56 9.52 -13.46
C LEU A 59 -15.88 8.71 -14.58
N LEU A 60 -15.74 9.28 -15.78
CA LEU A 60 -15.05 8.63 -16.91
C LEU A 60 -13.59 8.35 -16.55
N ALA A 61 -12.88 9.32 -15.97
CA ALA A 61 -11.51 9.13 -15.51
C ALA A 61 -11.39 7.99 -14.47
N LEU A 62 -12.33 7.90 -13.52
CA LEU A 62 -12.36 6.80 -12.56
C LEU A 62 -12.58 5.44 -13.27
N ARG A 63 -13.52 5.38 -14.21
CA ARG A 63 -13.77 4.17 -15.01
C ARG A 63 -12.51 3.72 -15.74
N ASP A 64 -11.80 4.64 -16.37
CA ASP A 64 -10.57 4.33 -17.10
C ASP A 64 -9.47 3.81 -16.16
N CYS A 65 -9.32 4.42 -14.98
CA CYS A 65 -8.40 3.92 -13.95
C CYS A 65 -8.75 2.49 -13.51
N LEU A 66 -10.04 2.17 -13.32
CA LEU A 66 -10.49 0.83 -12.94
C LEU A 66 -10.21 -0.20 -14.03
N VAL A 67 -10.46 0.15 -15.29
CA VAL A 67 -10.14 -0.73 -16.43
C VAL A 67 -8.65 -1.02 -16.48
N LEU A 68 -7.79 -0.01 -16.30
CA LEU A 68 -6.33 -0.21 -16.27
C LEU A 68 -5.89 -1.14 -15.15
N LEU A 69 -6.44 -0.96 -13.94
CA LEU A 69 -6.15 -1.85 -12.81
C LEU A 69 -6.50 -3.32 -13.13
N THR A 70 -7.66 -3.57 -13.74
CA THR A 70 -8.06 -4.94 -14.10
C THR A 70 -7.16 -5.55 -15.17
N LYS A 71 -6.74 -4.76 -16.17
CA LYS A 71 -5.81 -5.22 -17.22
C LYS A 71 -4.45 -5.56 -16.62
N GLN A 72 -3.93 -4.72 -15.74
CA GLN A 72 -2.64 -4.93 -15.09
C GLN A 72 -2.65 -6.17 -14.19
N ALA A 73 -3.70 -6.34 -13.37
CA ALA A 73 -3.86 -7.51 -12.52
C ALA A 73 -3.97 -8.82 -13.33
N LYS A 74 -4.68 -8.78 -14.47
CA LYS A 74 -4.76 -9.93 -15.39
C LYS A 74 -3.42 -10.24 -16.05
N SER A 75 -2.70 -9.23 -16.52
CA SER A 75 -1.38 -9.38 -17.13
C SER A 75 -0.40 -10.05 -16.16
N GLU A 76 -0.34 -9.55 -14.92
CA GLU A 76 0.55 -10.09 -13.88
C GLU A 76 0.19 -11.52 -13.48
N PHE A 77 -1.10 -11.85 -13.41
CA PHE A 77 -1.55 -13.22 -13.20
C PHE A 77 -1.04 -14.15 -14.32
N MET A 78 -1.17 -13.74 -15.59
CA MET A 78 -0.70 -14.55 -16.72
C MET A 78 0.82 -14.69 -16.74
N CYS A 79 1.57 -13.63 -16.43
CA CYS A 79 3.04 -13.69 -16.33
C CYS A 79 3.51 -14.65 -15.23
N ASN A 80 2.83 -14.68 -14.09
CA ASN A 80 3.14 -15.58 -12.98
C ASN A 80 2.78 -17.06 -13.28
N LEU A 81 1.90 -17.33 -14.26
CA LEU A 81 1.48 -18.67 -14.62
C LEU A 81 2.43 -19.37 -15.62
N VAL A 82 3.17 -18.57 -16.39
CA VAL A 82 4.04 -19.04 -17.49
C VAL A 82 5.52 -19.15 -17.05
N SER A 83 5.85 -18.71 -15.84
CA SER A 83 7.21 -18.81 -15.24
C SER A 83 7.32 -20.00 -14.29
#